data_AF-A0A8J2M7J5-F1
#
_entry.id   AF-A0A8J2M7J5-F1
#
_cell.length_a   1.000
_cell.length_b   1.000
_cell.length_c   1.000
_cell.angle_alpha   90.00
_cell.angle_beta   90.00
_cell.angle_gamma   90.00
#
_symmetry.space_group_name_H-M   'P 1'
#
loop_
_entity.id
_entity.type
_entity.pdbx_description
1 polymer ?
#
loop_
_entity_poly.entity_id
_entity_poly.type
_entity_poly.pdbx_seq_one_letter_code
_entity_poly.pdbx_strand_id
1 'polypeptide(L)'
;MLSLRNDVWAYYFKTRKWYDVIVHGEIPPERFQHTACVIDEKMYVYGGIDSARRQLYLDVLNLRKSCWEKLDEGGQKPCGIRAACSWVHDNKMYIFGGYRGEYYITTLHRFDPKTLVWHEMKPFGLSGPIGRERHCAVIVGDCVYVFSGLASVVSLTGNVGFGCLMEMCDLNVLSYNWTLKNLASIAVLRYQLNFMQSVELPVELKIYLNMMIRRNDVL
;
A
#
# COMPACT_ATOMS: atom_id res chain seq x y z
N MET A 1 5.10 4.44 29.86
CA MET A 1 4.41 5.35 28.91
C MET A 1 5.24 5.37 27.64
N LEU A 2 4.67 5.04 26.48
CA LEU A 2 5.42 5.11 25.22
C LEU A 2 5.72 6.59 24.93
N SER A 3 7.00 6.96 24.94
CA SER A 3 7.43 8.30 24.50
C SER A 3 7.55 8.26 22.98
N LEU A 4 6.60 8.88 22.30
CA LEU A 4 6.65 9.08 20.86
C LEU A 4 7.61 10.23 20.53
N ARG A 5 8.21 10.17 19.35
CA ARG A 5 9.17 11.16 18.86
C ARG A 5 8.78 11.64 17.45
N ASN A 6 9.24 12.83 17.08
CA ASN A 6 9.17 13.41 15.74
C ASN A 6 10.56 13.88 15.26
N ASP A 7 11.63 13.35 15.86
CA ASP A 7 13.01 13.63 15.47
C ASP A 7 13.35 12.98 14.12
N VAL A 8 14.31 13.58 13.41
CA VAL A 8 14.75 13.09 12.11
C VAL A 8 16.24 12.78 12.18
N TRP A 9 16.61 11.54 11.90
CA TRP A 9 17.99 11.09 11.95
C TRP A 9 18.46 10.62 10.58
N ALA A 10 19.70 10.95 10.23
CA ALA A 10 20.35 10.48 9.02
C ALA A 10 21.60 9.66 9.35
N TYR A 11 21.73 8.48 8.74
CA TYR A 11 22.95 7.69 8.80
C TYR A 11 23.84 7.96 7.60
N TYR A 12 25.04 8.48 7.84
CA TYR A 12 26.00 8.71 6.77
C TYR A 12 26.91 7.50 6.59
N PHE A 13 26.70 6.73 5.51
CA PHE A 13 27.44 5.49 5.25
C PHE A 13 28.96 5.67 5.19
N LYS A 14 29.45 6.81 4.68
CA LYS A 14 30.90 7.04 4.56
C LYS A 14 31.58 7.20 5.93
N THR A 15 30.95 7.93 6.87
CA THR A 15 31.51 8.12 8.23
C THR A 15 31.00 7.10 9.23
N ARG A 16 29.98 6.32 8.87
CA ARG A 16 29.28 5.35 9.72
C ARG A 16 28.68 5.97 10.98
N LYS A 17 28.22 7.21 10.89
CA LYS A 17 27.66 7.97 12.01
C LYS A 17 26.21 8.35 11.76
N TRP A 18 25.44 8.37 12.83
CA TRP A 18 24.13 9.01 12.89
C TRP A 18 24.29 10.50 13.15
N TYR A 19 23.45 11.29 12.51
CA TYR A 19 23.35 12.73 12.69
C TYR A 19 21.90 13.09 12.96
N ASP A 20 21.67 13.85 14.03
CA ASP A 20 20.40 14.50 14.29
C ASP A 20 20.22 15.62 13.25
N VAL A 21 19.19 15.50 12.42
CA VAL A 21 18.91 16.45 11.35
C VAL A 21 18.10 17.58 11.96
N ILE A 22 18.71 18.76 12.03
CA ILE A 22 18.01 19.98 12.44
C ILE A 22 16.95 20.30 11.38
N VAL A 23 15.68 20.19 11.76
CA VAL A 23 14.53 20.45 10.90
C VAL A 23 13.79 21.72 11.30
N HIS A 24 13.16 22.35 10.31
CA HIS A 24 12.38 23.59 10.46
C HIS A 24 11.02 23.48 9.76
N GLY A 25 10.22 24.55 9.79
CA GLY A 25 8.93 24.62 9.10
C GLY A 25 7.77 24.12 9.96
N GLU A 26 6.75 23.55 9.30
CA GLU A 26 5.57 23.00 9.97
C GLU A 26 5.85 21.59 10.50
N ILE A 27 6.60 21.51 11.61
CA ILE A 27 7.02 20.23 12.18
C ILE A 27 5.79 19.41 12.62
N PRO A 28 5.60 18.18 12.11
CA PRO A 28 4.47 17.34 12.49
C PRO A 28 4.53 16.88 13.95
N PRO A 29 3.39 16.50 14.55
CA PRO A 29 3.38 15.86 15.85
C PRO A 29 4.09 14.51 15.82
N GLU A 30 4.54 14.08 17.00
CA GLU A 30 5.09 12.76 17.24
C GLU A 30 4.11 11.66 16.83
N ARG A 31 4.62 10.62 16.16
CA ARG A 31 3.77 9.57 15.59
C ARG A 31 4.45 8.22 15.52
N PHE A 32 3.67 7.16 15.55
CA PHE A 32 4.13 5.79 15.28
C PHE A 32 3.21 5.07 14.30
N GLN A 33 3.68 3.94 13.76
CA GLN A 33 2.98 3.17 12.73
C GLN A 33 2.61 4.00 11.48
N HIS A 34 3.41 5.03 11.17
CA HIS A 34 3.34 5.74 9.90
C HIS A 34 4.08 4.94 8.82
N THR A 35 3.87 5.31 7.56
CA THR A 35 4.69 4.86 6.45
C THR A 35 5.38 6.06 5.81
N ALA A 36 6.53 5.85 5.19
CA ALA A 36 7.26 6.91 4.52
C ALA A 36 7.93 6.38 3.26
N CYS A 37 8.04 7.26 2.26
CA CYS A 37 8.82 7.01 1.07
C CYS A 37 9.53 8.29 0.61
N VAL A 38 10.53 8.15 -0.26
CA VAL A 38 11.25 9.29 -0.84
C VAL A 38 10.96 9.35 -2.33
N ILE A 39 10.52 10.51 -2.81
CA ILE A 39 10.40 10.82 -4.24
C ILE A 39 11.21 12.09 -4.47
N ASP A 40 12.19 11.98 -5.38
CA ASP A 40 13.22 12.99 -5.58
C ASP A 40 13.93 13.36 -4.27
N GLU A 41 13.83 14.60 -3.81
CA GLU A 41 14.46 15.10 -2.58
C GLU A 41 13.45 15.37 -1.45
N LYS A 42 12.25 14.77 -1.55
CA LYS A 42 11.20 14.93 -0.57
C LYS A 42 10.82 13.58 0.05
N MET A 43 10.80 13.55 1.38
CA MET A 43 10.28 12.43 2.14
C MET A 43 8.80 12.68 2.42
N TYR A 44 7.95 11.77 1.97
CA TYR A 44 6.50 11.80 2.17
C TYR A 44 6.16 10.85 3.30
N VAL A 45 5.67 11.37 4.42
CA VAL A 45 5.26 10.60 5.60
C VAL A 45 3.74 10.59 5.64
N TYR A 46 3.14 9.42 5.57
CA TYR A 46 1.69 9.28 5.60
C TYR A 46 1.22 8.45 6.79
N GLY A 47 0.14 8.92 7.41
CA GLY A 47 -0.58 8.14 8.41
C GLY A 47 0.14 8.09 9.75
N GLY A 48 -0.15 7.01 10.47
CA GLY A 48 0.23 6.84 11.87
C GLY A 48 -0.75 7.52 12.81
N ILE A 49 -0.44 7.37 14.10
CA ILE A 49 -1.20 7.97 15.19
C ILE A 49 -0.26 8.64 16.18
N ASP A 50 -0.73 9.73 16.77
CA ASP A 50 -0.01 10.45 17.83
C ASP A 50 -0.35 9.92 19.24
N SER A 51 0.17 10.60 20.25
CA SER A 51 -0.06 10.30 21.66
C SER A 51 -1.54 10.43 22.06
N ALA A 52 -2.28 11.32 21.40
CA ALA A 52 -3.72 11.52 21.55
C ALA A 52 -4.56 10.55 20.69
N ARG A 53 -3.93 9.59 20.01
CA ARG A 53 -4.54 8.63 19.08
C ARG A 53 -5.26 9.31 17.90
N ARG A 54 -4.90 10.55 17.57
CA ARG A 54 -5.41 11.23 16.38
C ARG A 54 -4.79 10.60 15.15
N GLN A 55 -5.62 10.40 14.13
CA GLN A 55 -5.15 9.92 12.84
C GLN A 55 -4.42 11.06 12.11
N LEU A 56 -3.24 10.74 11.58
CA LEU A 56 -2.41 11.69 10.86
C LEU A 56 -2.48 11.40 9.35
N TYR A 57 -2.06 12.36 8.54
CA TYR A 57 -2.17 12.31 7.09
C TYR A 57 -0.79 12.52 6.45
N LEU A 58 -0.72 13.23 5.32
CA LEU A 58 0.51 13.49 4.61
C LEU A 58 1.25 14.69 5.20
N ASP A 59 2.51 14.46 5.55
CA ASP A 59 3.49 15.50 5.90
C ASP A 59 4.73 15.29 5.04
N VAL A 60 5.34 16.38 4.57
CA VAL A 60 6.43 16.29 3.58
C VAL A 60 7.67 17.01 4.08
N LEU A 61 8.78 16.29 4.19
CA LEU A 61 10.07 16.86 4.53
C LEU A 61 10.89 17.07 3.26
N ASN A 62 11.23 18.31 2.97
CA ASN A 62 12.23 18.64 1.97
C ASN A 62 13.63 18.33 2.51
N LEU A 63 14.23 17.25 2.04
CA LEU A 63 15.51 16.73 2.57
C LEU A 63 16.70 17.61 2.21
N ARG A 64 16.62 18.39 1.11
CA ARG A 64 17.67 19.35 0.75
C ARG A 64 17.66 20.56 1.68
N LYS A 65 16.46 21.01 2.08
CA LYS A 65 16.27 22.21 2.93
C LYS A 65 16.14 21.89 4.41
N SER A 66 16.00 20.62 4.77
CA SER A 66 15.60 20.17 6.12
C SER A 66 14.36 20.91 6.63
N CYS A 67 13.37 21.11 5.76
CA CYS A 67 12.18 21.90 6.07
C CYS A 67 10.91 21.08 5.83
N TRP A 68 10.06 20.99 6.84
CA TRP A 68 8.73 20.42 6.74
C TRP A 68 7.81 21.38 6.01
N GLU A 69 7.18 20.87 4.96
CA GLU A 69 6.28 21.56 4.06
C GLU A 69 4.88 20.91 4.19
N LYS A 70 3.85 21.75 4.30
CA LYS A 70 2.47 21.32 4.19
C LYS A 70 2.00 21.48 2.75
N LEU A 71 1.33 20.44 2.26
CA LEU A 71 0.77 20.42 0.91
C LEU A 71 -0.75 20.60 1.00
N ASP A 72 -1.29 21.36 0.06
CA ASP A 72 -2.73 21.41 -0.16
C ASP A 72 -3.13 20.26 -1.09
N GLU A 73 -3.37 19.10 -0.49
CA GLU A 73 -3.66 17.85 -1.20
C GLU A 73 -5.15 17.71 -1.52
N GLY A 74 -5.46 17.32 -2.74
CA GLY A 74 -6.83 17.14 -3.23
C GLY A 74 -7.16 15.70 -3.64
N GLY A 75 -8.36 15.52 -4.18
CA GLY A 75 -8.81 14.26 -4.78
C GLY A 75 -9.31 13.22 -3.78
N GLN A 76 -9.12 11.94 -4.13
CA GLN A 76 -9.61 10.79 -3.36
C GLN A 76 -8.61 10.42 -2.27
N LYS A 77 -8.45 11.32 -1.30
CA LYS A 77 -7.52 11.16 -0.19
C LYS A 77 -7.88 9.92 0.65
N PRO A 78 -6.91 9.04 0.98
CA PRO A 78 -7.17 7.94 1.89
C PRO A 78 -7.61 8.49 3.26
N CYS A 79 -8.35 7.69 4.03
CA CYS A 79 -8.56 8.02 5.43
C CYS A 79 -7.21 8.00 6.20
N GLY A 80 -7.21 8.51 7.43
CA GLY A 80 -6.04 8.38 8.28
C GLY A 80 -5.88 6.94 8.76
N ILE A 81 -4.74 6.32 8.44
CA ILE A 81 -4.46 4.89 8.62
C ILE A 81 -3.19 4.70 9.43
N ARG A 82 -3.07 3.58 10.14
CA ARG A 82 -1.82 3.15 10.78
C ARG A 82 -1.36 1.80 10.25
N ALA A 83 -0.06 1.55 10.30
CA ALA A 83 0.59 0.31 9.95
C ALA A 83 0.29 -0.17 8.50
N ALA A 84 0.11 0.79 7.59
CA ALA A 84 0.07 0.58 6.16
C ALA A 84 1.49 0.47 5.58
N CYS A 85 1.60 0.02 4.33
CA CYS A 85 2.84 0.12 3.57
C CYS A 85 2.68 1.11 2.42
N SER A 86 3.78 1.80 2.13
CA SER A 86 3.90 2.65 0.96
C SER A 86 5.09 2.24 0.11
N TRP A 87 5.00 2.56 -1.18
CA TRP A 87 6.06 2.32 -2.14
C TRP A 87 6.02 3.36 -3.26
N VAL A 88 7.11 3.45 -4.03
CA VAL A 88 7.27 4.44 -5.10
C VAL A 88 7.37 3.75 -6.44
N HIS A 89 6.49 4.11 -7.36
CA HIS A 89 6.53 3.64 -8.74
C HIS A 89 6.17 4.81 -9.66
N ASP A 90 6.94 5.01 -10.74
CA ASP A 90 6.78 6.13 -11.68
C ASP A 90 6.62 7.51 -11.03
N ASN A 91 7.51 7.81 -10.07
CA ASN A 91 7.53 9.03 -9.25
C ASN A 91 6.19 9.34 -8.55
N LYS A 92 5.41 8.32 -8.22
CA LYS A 92 4.16 8.42 -7.47
C LYS A 92 4.23 7.55 -6.24
N MET A 93 3.65 8.04 -5.16
CA MET A 93 3.53 7.28 -3.92
C MET A 93 2.28 6.42 -4.01
N TYR A 94 2.41 5.14 -3.66
CA TYR A 94 1.30 4.23 -3.50
C TYR A 94 1.19 3.84 -2.04
N ILE A 95 -0.03 3.64 -1.55
CA ILE A 95 -0.32 3.23 -0.18
C ILE A 95 -1.35 2.11 -0.21
N PHE A 96 -1.06 1.02 0.50
CA PHE A 96 -1.95 -0.11 0.64
C PHE A 96 -2.01 -0.62 2.07
N GLY A 97 -3.17 -1.17 2.41
CA GLY A 97 -3.40 -1.78 3.71
C GLY A 97 -3.43 -0.77 4.85
N GLY A 98 -3.12 -1.28 6.04
CA GLY A 98 -3.25 -0.57 7.30
C GLY A 98 -4.57 -0.88 8.00
N TYR A 99 -4.70 -0.30 9.19
CA TYR A 99 -5.80 -0.53 10.10
C TYR A 99 -6.37 0.79 10.60
N ARG A 100 -7.70 0.85 10.69
CA ARG A 100 -8.44 2.04 11.12
C ARG A 100 -9.31 1.77 12.33
N GLY A 101 -8.71 1.22 13.40
CA GLY A 101 -9.37 1.05 14.71
C GLY A 101 -10.44 -0.05 14.78
N GLU A 102 -11.15 -0.32 13.68
CA GLU A 102 -12.23 -1.32 13.61
C GLU A 102 -12.05 -2.26 12.42
N TYR A 103 -11.52 -1.76 11.30
CA TYR A 103 -11.36 -2.54 10.08
C TYR A 103 -10.00 -2.32 9.41
N TYR A 104 -9.64 -3.31 8.61
CA TYR A 104 -8.46 -3.28 7.76
C TYR A 104 -8.79 -2.62 6.43
N ILE A 105 -7.86 -1.80 5.95
CA ILE A 105 -8.01 -1.09 4.68
C ILE A 105 -7.66 -2.05 3.54
N THR A 106 -8.55 -2.16 2.57
CA THR A 106 -8.40 -3.02 1.39
C THR A 106 -8.07 -2.25 0.12
N THR A 107 -8.16 -0.92 0.17
CA THR A 107 -8.02 -0.05 -0.99
C THR A 107 -6.57 0.36 -1.22
N LEU A 108 -6.18 0.43 -2.50
CA LEU A 108 -4.89 0.93 -2.95
C LEU A 108 -5.06 2.40 -3.35
N HIS A 109 -4.26 3.30 -2.81
CA HIS A 109 -4.28 4.70 -3.18
C HIS A 109 -2.96 5.11 -3.82
N ARG A 110 -3.03 6.10 -4.72
CA ARG A 110 -1.88 6.69 -5.39
C ARG A 110 -1.90 8.21 -5.24
N PHE A 111 -0.79 8.78 -4.80
CA PHE A 111 -0.56 10.21 -4.76
C PHE A 111 0.42 10.62 -5.87
N ASP A 112 0.08 11.68 -6.58
CA ASP A 112 0.96 12.30 -7.57
C ASP A 112 1.54 13.61 -7.00
N PRO A 113 2.85 13.65 -6.68
CA PRO A 113 3.48 14.84 -6.14
C PRO A 113 3.51 16.05 -7.09
N LYS A 114 3.28 15.87 -8.40
CA LYS A 114 3.25 16.98 -9.36
C LYS A 114 1.92 17.70 -9.35
N THR A 115 0.82 16.95 -9.17
CA THR A 115 -0.54 17.51 -9.17
C THR A 115 -1.09 17.71 -7.76
N LEU A 116 -0.47 17.10 -6.75
CA LEU A 116 -0.94 17.07 -5.37
C LEU A 116 -2.31 16.37 -5.21
N VAL A 117 -2.62 15.44 -6.12
CA VAL A 117 -3.92 14.75 -6.16
C VAL A 117 -3.78 13.28 -5.80
N TRP A 118 -4.66 12.82 -4.92
CA TRP A 118 -4.87 11.41 -4.62
C TRP A 118 -5.89 10.76 -5.56
N HIS A 119 -5.60 9.52 -5.93
CA HIS A 119 -6.49 8.65 -6.69
C HIS A 119 -6.65 7.30 -5.98
N GLU A 120 -7.88 6.84 -5.83
CA GLU A 120 -8.14 5.46 -5.46
C GLU A 120 -7.94 4.57 -6.69
N MET A 121 -7.03 3.62 -6.57
CA MET A 121 -6.74 2.65 -7.61
C MET A 121 -7.73 1.50 -7.50
N LYS A 122 -8.24 1.05 -8.65
CA LYS A 122 -9.11 -0.12 -8.76
C LYS A 122 -8.37 -1.22 -9.52
N PRO A 123 -7.62 -2.10 -8.83
CA PRO A 123 -6.99 -3.25 -9.47
C PRO A 123 -8.05 -4.12 -10.14
N PHE A 124 -7.71 -4.67 -11.30
CA PHE A 124 -8.55 -5.60 -12.05
C PHE A 124 -8.03 -7.03 -11.87
N GLY A 125 -8.90 -8.03 -11.85
CA GLY A 125 -8.53 -9.45 -11.70
C GLY A 125 -8.96 -10.04 -10.35
N LEU A 126 -8.18 -11.01 -9.83
CA LEU A 126 -8.32 -11.56 -8.48
C LEU A 126 -8.70 -10.49 -7.46
N SER A 127 -9.56 -10.84 -6.49
CA SER A 127 -9.66 -10.10 -5.24
C SER A 127 -8.24 -10.01 -4.69
N GLY A 128 -7.61 -8.84 -4.77
CA GLY A 128 -6.23 -8.65 -4.36
C GLY A 128 -6.00 -9.00 -2.88
N PRO A 129 -4.82 -8.71 -2.33
CA PRO A 129 -4.56 -9.02 -0.94
C PRO A 129 -5.68 -8.48 -0.04
N ILE A 130 -6.16 -9.31 0.89
CA ILE A 130 -7.09 -8.84 1.92
C ILE A 130 -6.45 -7.69 2.71
N GLY A 131 -7.30 -6.83 3.27
CA GLY A 131 -6.85 -5.72 4.08
C GLY A 131 -6.02 -6.23 5.26
N ARG A 132 -4.85 -5.61 5.47
CA ARG A 132 -3.82 -6.11 6.39
C ARG A 132 -2.97 -4.98 6.94
N GLU A 133 -2.48 -5.11 8.17
CA GLU A 133 -1.50 -4.19 8.77
C GLU A 133 -0.13 -4.85 8.94
N ARG A 134 0.94 -4.04 9.07
CA ARG A 134 2.31 -4.52 9.35
C ARG A 134 2.83 -5.56 8.34
N HIS A 135 2.37 -5.47 7.10
CA HIS A 135 2.90 -6.28 6.01
C HIS A 135 4.22 -5.70 5.52
N CYS A 136 4.88 -6.38 4.58
CA CYS A 136 6.02 -5.84 3.85
C CYS A 136 5.68 -5.77 2.36
N ALA A 137 6.22 -4.76 1.67
CA ALA A 137 6.07 -4.61 0.23
C ALA A 137 7.41 -4.23 -0.41
N VAL A 138 7.73 -4.84 -1.55
CA VAL A 138 8.94 -4.52 -2.34
C VAL A 138 8.60 -4.42 -3.82
N ILE A 139 9.30 -3.58 -4.57
CA ILE A 139 9.10 -3.42 -6.02
C ILE A 139 10.25 -4.07 -6.79
N VAL A 140 9.91 -4.82 -7.83
CA VAL A 140 10.85 -5.30 -8.85
C VAL A 140 10.28 -4.99 -10.22
N GLY A 141 10.95 -4.12 -10.97
CA GLY A 141 10.43 -3.59 -12.23
C GLY A 141 9.08 -2.90 -12.01
N ASP A 142 8.07 -3.37 -12.73
CA ASP A 142 6.71 -2.84 -12.64
C ASP A 142 5.82 -3.66 -11.70
N CYS A 143 6.39 -4.55 -10.89
CA CYS A 143 5.64 -5.41 -9.99
C CYS A 143 5.92 -5.05 -8.52
N VAL A 144 4.88 -4.87 -7.71
CA VAL A 144 5.01 -4.85 -6.25
C VAL A 144 4.62 -6.19 -5.67
N TYR A 145 5.46 -6.69 -4.77
CA TYR A 145 5.31 -7.93 -4.05
C TYR A 145 4.92 -7.60 -2.61
N VAL A 146 3.73 -7.97 -2.20
CA VAL A 146 3.21 -7.79 -0.83
C VAL A 146 3.26 -9.13 -0.12
N PHE A 147 3.96 -9.18 1.01
CA PHE A 147 4.11 -10.39 1.80
C PHE A 147 3.65 -10.19 3.24
N SER A 148 2.93 -11.19 3.74
CA SER A 148 2.55 -11.32 5.14
C SER A 148 1.68 -10.17 5.68
N GLY A 149 1.70 -9.95 7.00
CA GLY A 149 0.91 -8.96 7.73
C GLY A 149 -0.22 -9.58 8.55
N LEU A 150 -0.79 -8.77 9.43
CA LEU A 150 -1.94 -9.13 10.25
C LEU A 150 -3.22 -8.76 9.54
N ALA A 151 -4.14 -9.72 9.42
CA ALA A 151 -5.49 -9.50 8.90
C ALA A 151 -6.52 -10.14 9.84
N SER A 152 -7.76 -9.66 9.79
CA SER A 152 -8.88 -10.35 10.41
C SER A 152 -9.56 -11.23 9.36
N VAL A 153 -9.64 -12.53 9.66
CA VAL A 153 -10.41 -13.46 8.86
C VAL A 153 -11.64 -13.85 9.67
N VAL A 154 -12.82 -13.56 9.10
CA VAL A 154 -14.08 -14.04 9.67
C VAL A 154 -14.24 -15.50 9.25
N SER A 155 -14.02 -16.42 10.18
CA SER A 155 -14.37 -17.82 9.99
C SER A 155 -15.90 -17.95 10.05
N LEU A 156 -16.54 -18.20 8.91
CA LEU A 156 -17.97 -18.54 8.84
C LEU A 156 -18.18 -20.02 9.17
N THR A 157 -17.77 -20.46 10.35
CA THR A 157 -18.13 -21.78 10.87
C THR A 157 -19.28 -21.62 11.86
N GLY A 158 -20.51 -21.79 11.38
CA GLY A 158 -21.71 -22.06 12.19
C GLY A 158 -21.96 -21.18 13.42
N ASN A 159 -22.78 -20.13 13.24
CA ASN A 159 -23.52 -19.37 14.26
C ASN A 159 -22.78 -18.57 15.34
N VAL A 160 -21.45 -18.47 15.35
CA VAL A 160 -20.76 -17.40 16.10
C VAL A 160 -19.54 -16.94 15.31
N GLY A 161 -19.62 -15.77 14.69
CA GLY A 161 -18.50 -15.17 13.95
C GLY A 161 -17.44 -14.66 14.93
N PHE A 162 -16.50 -15.50 15.34
CA PHE A 162 -15.28 -15.03 15.98
C PHE A 162 -14.35 -14.50 14.88
N GLY A 163 -14.07 -13.19 14.90
CA GLY A 163 -12.99 -12.64 14.09
C GLY A 163 -11.66 -13.15 14.65
N CYS A 164 -10.96 -14.00 13.88
CA CYS A 164 -9.63 -14.44 14.25
C CYS A 164 -8.60 -13.48 13.64
N LEU A 165 -7.67 -12.98 14.46
CA LEU A 165 -6.48 -12.32 13.97
C LEU A 165 -5.53 -13.40 13.46
N MET A 166 -5.24 -13.39 12.16
CA MET A 166 -4.25 -14.29 11.57
C MET A 166 -3.06 -13.49 11.06
N GLU A 167 -1.87 -14.01 11.36
CA GLU A 167 -0.65 -13.63 10.66
C GLU A 167 -0.64 -14.36 9.32
N MET A 168 -0.66 -13.59 8.24
CA MET A 168 -0.65 -14.14 6.88
C MET A 168 0.79 -14.44 6.48
N CYS A 169 1.02 -15.49 5.70
CA CYS A 169 2.30 -15.82 5.07
C CYS A 169 2.12 -16.00 3.56
N ASP A 170 1.34 -15.13 2.93
CA ASP A 170 1.01 -15.16 1.50
C ASP A 170 1.81 -14.13 0.71
N LEU A 171 2.21 -14.48 -0.52
CA LEU A 171 2.83 -13.57 -1.49
C LEU A 171 1.78 -13.11 -2.50
N ASN A 172 1.62 -11.80 -2.66
CA ASN A 172 0.75 -11.18 -3.64
C ASN A 172 1.57 -10.29 -4.59
N VAL A 173 1.26 -10.30 -5.89
CA VAL A 173 1.97 -9.50 -6.90
C VAL A 173 0.99 -8.55 -7.59
N LEU A 174 1.23 -7.24 -7.53
CA LEU A 174 0.51 -6.25 -8.33
C LEU A 174 1.43 -5.77 -9.45
N SER A 175 1.03 -5.99 -10.71
CA SER A 175 1.79 -5.54 -11.89
C SER A 175 1.21 -4.25 -12.47
N TYR A 176 2.09 -3.31 -12.81
CA TYR A 176 1.79 -2.02 -13.42
C TYR A 176 2.15 -1.96 -14.92
N ASN A 177 2.76 -3.03 -15.47
CA ASN A 177 3.06 -3.13 -16.91
C ASN A 177 2.02 -3.96 -17.64
N TRP A 178 1.14 -3.27 -18.36
CA TRP A 178 0.02 -3.88 -19.05
C TRP A 178 0.40 -4.20 -20.47
N THR A 179 0.66 -5.48 -20.76
CA THR A 179 0.77 -5.94 -22.14
C THR A 179 -0.61 -6.02 -22.80
N LEU A 180 -0.67 -5.99 -24.13
CA LEU A 180 -1.91 -6.27 -24.88
C LEU A 180 -2.54 -7.60 -24.44
N LYS A 181 -1.70 -8.60 -24.12
CA LYS A 181 -2.14 -9.87 -23.57
C LYS A 181 -2.84 -9.69 -22.21
N ASN A 182 -2.34 -8.84 -21.31
CA ASN A 182 -2.98 -8.57 -20.02
C ASN A 182 -4.33 -7.86 -20.20
N LEU A 183 -4.37 -6.83 -21.05
CA LEU A 183 -5.61 -6.09 -21.37
C LEU A 183 -6.69 -7.01 -21.97
N ALA A 184 -6.29 -7.84 -22.94
CA ALA A 184 -7.18 -8.82 -23.57
C ALA A 184 -7.65 -9.87 -22.55
N SER A 185 -6.76 -10.34 -21.67
CA SER A 185 -7.10 -11.30 -20.61
C SER A 185 -8.13 -10.71 -19.63
N ILE A 186 -7.97 -9.44 -19.25
CA ILE A 186 -8.94 -8.74 -18.38
C ILE A 186 -10.29 -8.58 -19.08
N ALA A 187 -10.32 -8.26 -20.37
CA ALA A 187 -11.56 -8.21 -21.14
C ALA A 187 -12.26 -9.59 -21.18
N VAL A 188 -11.50 -10.66 -21.44
CA VAL A 188 -12.01 -12.04 -21.42
C VAL A 188 -12.65 -12.39 -20.08
N LEU A 189 -11.99 -12.06 -18.95
CA LEU A 189 -12.54 -12.30 -17.61
C LEU A 189 -13.78 -11.43 -17.34
N ARG A 190 -13.72 -10.14 -17.68
CA ARG A 190 -14.79 -9.16 -17.42
C ARG A 190 -16.09 -9.51 -18.15
N TYR A 191 -15.99 -10.03 -19.37
CA TYR A 191 -17.14 -10.45 -20.17
C TYR A 191 -17.43 -11.95 -20.07
N GLN A 192 -16.76 -12.68 -19.15
CA GLN A 192 -16.93 -14.11 -18.95
C GLN A 192 -16.79 -14.95 -20.24
N LEU A 193 -15.97 -14.48 -21.20
CA LEU A 193 -15.84 -15.12 -22.51
C LEU A 193 -15.24 -16.53 -22.40
N ASN A 194 -14.49 -16.80 -21.34
CA ASN A 194 -13.89 -18.11 -21.05
C ASN A 194 -14.91 -19.20 -20.66
N PHE A 195 -16.17 -18.84 -20.38
CA PHE A 195 -17.26 -19.76 -20.07
C PHE A 195 -18.28 -19.90 -21.21
N MET A 196 -18.13 -19.15 -22.31
CA MET A 196 -19.02 -19.26 -23.47
C MET A 196 -18.65 -20.47 -24.32
N GLN A 197 -19.63 -21.33 -24.60
CA GLN A 197 -19.44 -22.52 -25.45
C GLN A 197 -18.99 -22.17 -26.88
N SER A 198 -19.27 -20.96 -27.36
CA SER A 198 -18.88 -20.48 -28.68
C SER A 198 -17.45 -19.96 -28.78
N VAL A 199 -16.73 -19.83 -27.65
CA VAL A 199 -15.39 -19.22 -27.61
C VAL A 199 -14.38 -20.23 -27.08
N GLU A 200 -13.59 -20.80 -27.99
CA GLU A 200 -12.55 -21.75 -27.64
C GLU A 200 -11.21 -21.03 -27.42
N LEU A 201 -10.86 -20.79 -26.14
CA LEU A 201 -9.58 -20.18 -25.80
C LEU A 201 -8.44 -21.23 -25.83
N PRO A 202 -7.23 -20.86 -26.30
CA PRO A 202 -6.04 -21.70 -26.21
C PRO A 202 -5.75 -22.15 -24.77
N VAL A 203 -5.18 -23.34 -24.61
CA VAL A 203 -4.93 -23.97 -23.29
C VAL A 203 -4.01 -23.10 -22.43
N GLU A 204 -2.96 -22.53 -23.00
CA GLU A 204 -2.03 -21.65 -22.30
C GLU A 204 -2.73 -20.38 -21.79
N LEU A 205 -3.70 -19.87 -22.56
CA LEU A 205 -4.50 -18.72 -22.14
C LEU A 205 -5.47 -19.11 -21.02
N LYS A 206 -6.09 -20.29 -21.09
CA LYS A 206 -6.93 -20.82 -20.01
C LYS A 206 -6.15 -21.00 -18.71
N ILE A 207 -4.93 -21.56 -18.77
CA ILE A 207 -4.03 -21.70 -17.60
C ILE A 207 -3.68 -20.32 -17.03
N TYR A 208 -3.28 -19.39 -17.90
CA TYR A 208 -2.93 -18.03 -17.51
C TYR A 208 -4.10 -17.31 -16.82
N LEU A 209 -5.30 -17.38 -17.41
CA LEU A 209 -6.53 -16.83 -16.83
C LEU A 209 -6.86 -17.49 -15.49
N ASN A 210 -6.63 -18.80 -15.36
CA ASN A 210 -6.84 -19.54 -14.12
C ASN A 210 -5.90 -19.04 -13.00
N MET A 211 -4.62 -18.82 -13.32
CA MET A 211 -3.67 -18.21 -12.38
C MET A 211 -4.05 -16.78 -11.99
N MET A 212 -4.71 -16.03 -12.88
CA MET A 212 -5.23 -14.68 -12.61
C MET A 212 -6.50 -14.66 -11.76
N ILE A 213 -7.15 -15.81 -11.50
CA ILE A 213 -8.41 -15.93 -10.72
C ILE A 213 -8.32 -16.89 -9.52
N ARG A 214 -7.26 -17.71 -9.41
CA ARG A 214 -7.06 -18.64 -8.27
C ARG A 214 -6.24 -17.99 -7.18
N ARG A 215 -6.72 -18.10 -5.94
CA ARG A 215 -5.97 -17.69 -4.74
C ARG A 215 -4.81 -18.66 -4.47
N ASN A 216 -3.73 -18.15 -3.87
CA ASN A 216 -2.54 -18.92 -3.52
C ASN A 216 -2.71 -19.89 -2.34
N ASP A 217 -3.87 -19.88 -1.65
CA ASP A 217 -4.21 -20.76 -0.53
C ASP A 217 -4.71 -22.16 -0.96
N VAL A 218 -4.76 -22.43 -2.27
CA VAL A 218 -5.26 -23.69 -2.86
C VAL A 218 -4.15 -24.49 -3.57
N LEU A 219 -2.88 -24.18 -3.30
CA LEU A 219 -1.70 -24.95 -3.73
C LEU A 219 -0.91 -25.41 -2.51
#